data_AF-A0A0N0J8I5-F1
#
_entry.id   AF-A0A0N0J8I5-F1
#
_cell.length_a   1.000
_cell.length_b   1.000
_cell.length_c   1.000
_cell.angle_alpha   90.00
_cell.angle_beta   90.00
_cell.angle_gamma   90.00
#
_symmetry.space_group_name_H-M   'P 1'
#
loop_
_entity.id
_entity.type
_entity.pdbx_description
1 polymer ?
#
loop_
_entity_poly.entity_id
_entity_poly.type
_entity_poly.pdbx_seq_one_letter_code
_entity_poly.pdbx_strand_id
1 'polypeptide(L)'
;MKITPKAAACGLALLLAASGAAQAQVALAEGFNDVPALAGAGWTFLNTSTTPGTNWFQGNAGIFAAASGPADAYVASNFLGNNGLTGAVSTWLITPQLVLDSTSVVSFVVQVGGEGFLDTLQVLLSTTGTAPADFSPIGSFSASTNAGWVPLSFPTLLTSTTPAYVALRYVVDDVTVNGNYLGVDNLVVTAVPEPVSALLFGLGLAGLAGVQARRRLAV
;
A
#
# COMPACT_ATOMS: atom_id res chain seq x y z
N MET A 1 48.34 30.11 54.27
CA MET A 1 46.91 29.84 54.44
C MET A 1 46.12 30.82 53.57
N LYS A 2 45.75 30.41 52.35
CA LYS A 2 44.80 31.13 51.48
C LYS A 2 43.87 30.09 50.86
N ILE A 3 42.58 30.32 51.07
CA ILE A 3 41.46 29.43 50.75
C ILE A 3 41.08 29.64 49.27
N THR A 4 40.73 28.53 48.61
CA THR A 4 40.24 28.37 47.22
C THR A 4 38.96 29.19 46.91
N PRO A 5 38.57 29.36 45.62
CA PRO A 5 37.68 28.36 45.02
C PRO A 5 38.06 27.96 43.58
N LYS A 6 37.90 26.67 43.28
CA LYS A 6 37.89 26.09 41.93
C LYS A 6 36.62 26.55 41.22
N ALA A 7 36.76 27.17 40.05
CA ALA A 7 35.63 27.50 39.19
C ALA A 7 35.06 26.21 38.57
N ALA A 8 33.85 25.83 38.98
CA ALA A 8 33.05 24.83 38.29
C ALA A 8 32.27 25.53 37.17
N ALA A 9 32.73 25.41 35.93
CA ALA A 9 31.98 25.86 34.77
C ALA A 9 30.97 24.77 34.37
N CYS A 10 29.71 24.99 34.70
CA CYS A 10 28.57 24.24 34.17
C CYS A 10 28.49 24.42 32.65
N GLY A 11 28.82 23.37 31.89
CA GLY A 11 28.54 23.30 30.46
C GLY A 11 27.05 23.05 30.23
N LEU A 12 26.32 24.08 29.79
CA LEU A 12 24.94 23.95 29.33
C LEU A 12 24.97 23.48 27.86
N ALA A 13 24.77 22.19 27.64
CA ALA A 13 24.59 21.64 26.29
C ALA A 13 23.15 21.95 25.82
N LEU A 14 23.00 22.91 24.91
CA LEU A 14 21.74 23.21 24.26
C LEU A 14 21.50 22.16 23.16
N LEU A 15 20.68 21.14 23.45
CA LEU A 15 20.20 20.20 22.43
C LEU A 15 19.03 20.87 21.69
N LEU A 16 19.29 21.40 20.49
CA LEU A 16 18.21 21.77 19.56
C LEU A 16 17.54 20.47 19.09
N ALA A 17 16.38 20.15 19.67
CA ALA A 17 15.51 19.11 19.14
C ALA A 17 14.83 19.65 17.87
N ALA A 18 15.34 19.28 16.70
CA ALA A 18 14.63 19.50 15.45
C ALA A 18 13.45 18.51 15.39
N SER A 19 12.25 18.98 15.72
CA SER A 19 11.00 18.25 15.47
C SER A 19 10.70 18.28 13.98
N GLY A 20 11.20 17.28 13.24
CA GLY A 20 10.76 17.04 11.86
C GLY A 20 9.34 16.46 11.90
N ALA A 21 8.38 17.11 11.24
CA ALA A 21 7.06 16.52 11.03
C ALA A 21 7.23 15.26 10.18
N ALA A 22 6.71 14.12 10.64
CA ALA A 22 6.71 12.90 9.86
C ALA A 22 5.80 13.12 8.64
N GLN A 23 6.36 13.11 7.44
CA GLN A 23 5.59 13.18 6.20
C GLN A 23 5.24 11.77 5.75
N ALA A 24 4.05 11.60 5.15
CA ALA A 24 3.68 10.36 4.49
C ALA A 24 4.69 10.06 3.37
N GLN A 25 5.43 8.97 3.53
CA GLN A 25 6.31 8.39 2.52
C GLN A 25 5.51 7.48 1.59
N VAL A 26 5.96 7.35 0.35
CA VAL A 26 5.43 6.35 -0.59
C VAL A 26 6.05 4.99 -0.25
N ALA A 27 5.23 4.03 0.17
CA ALA A 27 5.64 2.64 0.42
C ALA A 27 5.65 1.83 -0.89
N LEU A 28 4.74 2.13 -1.81
CA LEU A 28 4.66 1.55 -3.14
C LEU A 28 4.10 2.59 -4.12
N ALA A 29 4.70 2.68 -5.31
CA ALA A 29 4.12 3.38 -6.45
C ALA A 29 4.29 2.50 -7.69
N GLU A 30 3.20 2.20 -8.38
CA GLU A 30 3.17 1.34 -9.55
C GLU A 30 2.28 1.97 -10.64
N GLY A 31 2.87 2.22 -11.80
CA GLY A 31 2.20 2.75 -13.00
C GLY A 31 1.93 1.69 -14.07
N PHE A 32 2.30 0.43 -13.80
CA PHE A 32 1.98 -0.74 -14.62
C PHE A 32 2.49 -0.67 -16.06
N ASN A 33 3.65 -0.04 -16.27
CA ASN A 33 4.31 0.02 -17.58
C ASN A 33 4.72 -1.37 -18.11
N ASP A 34 4.95 -2.33 -17.21
CA ASP A 34 5.33 -3.72 -17.53
C ASP A 34 4.72 -4.68 -16.50
N VAL A 35 3.45 -5.05 -16.73
CA VAL A 35 2.71 -6.00 -15.87
C VAL A 35 3.38 -7.39 -15.83
N PRO A 36 3.89 -7.95 -16.95
CA PRO A 36 4.64 -9.21 -16.92
C PRO A 36 5.84 -9.22 -15.96
N ALA A 37 6.51 -8.08 -15.75
CA ALA A 37 7.66 -7.99 -14.84
C ALA A 37 7.28 -8.03 -13.34
N LEU A 38 6.01 -7.77 -12.98
CA LEU A 38 5.58 -7.63 -11.58
C LEU A 38 5.82 -8.89 -10.74
N ALA A 39 5.67 -10.08 -11.33
CA ALA A 39 5.95 -11.32 -10.61
C ALA A 39 7.42 -11.39 -10.15
N GLY A 40 8.36 -10.91 -10.98
CA GLY A 40 9.77 -10.77 -10.62
C GLY A 40 10.03 -9.70 -9.56
N ALA A 41 9.13 -8.72 -9.45
CA ALA A 41 9.15 -7.67 -8.41
C ALA A 41 8.44 -8.09 -7.10
N GLY A 42 7.98 -9.35 -6.98
CA GLY A 42 7.38 -9.90 -5.76
C GLY A 42 5.86 -9.78 -5.68
N TRP A 43 5.18 -9.37 -6.76
CA TRP A 43 3.73 -9.41 -6.83
C TRP A 43 3.22 -10.83 -7.01
N THR A 44 2.03 -11.10 -6.50
CA THR A 44 1.35 -12.39 -6.69
C THR A 44 0.10 -12.23 -7.53
N PHE A 45 0.00 -13.06 -8.56
CA PHE A 45 -1.18 -13.22 -9.41
C PHE A 45 -1.90 -14.49 -9.01
N LEU A 46 -3.18 -14.41 -8.61
CA LEU A 46 -3.95 -15.56 -8.16
C LEU A 46 -5.35 -15.57 -8.79
N ASN A 47 -5.75 -16.69 -9.38
CA ASN A 47 -7.08 -16.87 -9.94
C ASN A 47 -7.83 -17.97 -9.19
N THR A 48 -8.87 -17.58 -8.44
CA THR A 48 -9.77 -18.48 -7.70
C THR A 48 -11.19 -18.44 -8.26
N SER A 49 -11.33 -18.16 -9.56
CA SER A 49 -12.61 -18.19 -10.29
C SER A 49 -13.18 -19.62 -10.34
N THR A 50 -14.46 -19.75 -10.70
CA THR A 50 -15.13 -21.06 -10.78
C THR A 50 -14.38 -22.02 -11.71
N THR A 51 -14.04 -21.57 -12.92
CA THR A 51 -13.13 -22.27 -13.84
C THR A 51 -11.99 -21.31 -14.19
N PRO A 52 -10.83 -21.40 -13.50
CA PRO A 52 -9.75 -20.42 -13.68
C PRO A 52 -9.33 -20.23 -15.15
N GLY A 53 -9.47 -19.01 -15.64
CA GLY A 53 -9.02 -18.54 -16.94
C GLY A 53 -7.85 -17.54 -16.82
N THR A 54 -7.95 -16.40 -17.50
CA THR A 54 -6.89 -15.37 -17.48
C THR A 54 -6.69 -14.77 -16.09
N ASN A 55 -5.45 -14.54 -15.70
CA ASN A 55 -5.15 -13.73 -14.52
C ASN A 55 -5.06 -12.24 -14.92
N TRP A 56 -4.76 -11.35 -13.98
CA TRP A 56 -4.44 -9.95 -14.29
C TRP A 56 -3.32 -9.85 -15.35
N PHE A 57 -3.42 -8.87 -16.26
CA PHE A 57 -2.60 -8.78 -17.46
C PHE A 57 -2.33 -7.33 -17.88
N GLN A 58 -1.43 -7.12 -18.85
CA GLN A 58 -1.14 -5.79 -19.42
C GLN A 58 -2.39 -5.17 -20.04
N GLY A 59 -2.57 -3.86 -19.87
CA GLY A 59 -3.66 -3.11 -20.46
C GLY A 59 -3.77 -3.27 -21.98
N ASN A 60 -4.99 -3.12 -22.50
CA ASN A 60 -5.30 -3.12 -23.92
C ASN A 60 -5.71 -1.71 -24.37
N ALA A 61 -4.78 -1.01 -25.02
CA ALA A 61 -5.02 0.34 -25.56
C ALA A 61 -6.18 0.41 -26.59
N GLY A 62 -6.57 -0.73 -27.17
CA GLY A 62 -7.73 -0.82 -28.07
C GLY A 62 -9.09 -0.72 -27.37
N ILE A 63 -9.16 -0.93 -26.05
CA ILE A 63 -10.37 -0.73 -25.24
C ILE A 63 -10.38 0.69 -24.68
N PHE A 64 -9.31 1.07 -23.98
CA PHE A 64 -9.02 2.46 -23.61
C PHE A 64 -7.53 2.65 -23.33
N ALA A 65 -7.05 3.88 -23.49
CA ALA A 65 -5.69 4.26 -23.17
C ALA A 65 -5.48 4.39 -21.65
N ALA A 66 -4.25 4.14 -21.21
CA ALA A 66 -3.78 4.35 -19.84
C ALA A 66 -4.06 5.77 -19.32
N ALA A 67 -4.16 5.93 -18.00
CA ALA A 67 -4.32 7.24 -17.38
C ALA A 67 -3.01 8.04 -17.46
N SER A 68 -1.88 7.35 -17.46
CA SER A 68 -0.55 7.94 -17.66
C SER A 68 0.45 6.96 -18.28
N GLY A 69 1.55 7.46 -18.83
CA GLY A 69 2.57 6.62 -19.45
C GLY A 69 2.21 6.14 -20.86
N PRO A 70 2.82 5.03 -21.35
CA PRO A 70 2.44 4.36 -22.58
C PRO A 70 0.93 4.03 -22.65
N ALA A 71 0.37 3.91 -23.85
CA ALA A 71 -1.08 3.77 -24.03
C ALA A 71 -1.68 2.50 -23.37
N ASP A 72 -0.87 1.47 -23.14
CA ASP A 72 -1.23 0.21 -22.49
C ASP A 72 -0.73 0.11 -21.03
N ALA A 73 -0.10 1.15 -20.47
CA ALA A 73 0.48 1.18 -19.13
C ALA A 73 -0.59 1.26 -18.03
N TYR A 74 -1.33 0.18 -17.85
CA TYR A 74 -2.24 -0.07 -16.75
C TYR A 74 -2.38 -1.58 -16.58
N VAL A 75 -2.81 -2.05 -15.41
CA VAL A 75 -3.08 -3.47 -15.17
C VAL A 75 -4.56 -3.77 -15.32
N ALA A 76 -4.89 -4.86 -16.02
CA ALA A 76 -6.25 -5.17 -16.41
C ALA A 76 -6.73 -6.53 -15.92
N SER A 77 -8.04 -6.65 -15.73
CA SER A 77 -8.75 -7.91 -15.52
C SER A 77 -10.09 -7.88 -16.24
N ASN A 78 -10.64 -9.04 -16.58
CA ASN A 78 -11.86 -9.16 -17.36
C ASN A 78 -12.64 -10.44 -17.04
N PHE A 79 -13.85 -10.55 -17.60
CA PHE A 79 -14.72 -11.71 -17.40
C PHE A 79 -14.07 -13.06 -17.77
N LEU A 80 -13.09 -13.05 -18.68
CA LEU A 80 -12.30 -14.24 -19.05
C LEU A 80 -11.41 -14.78 -17.92
N GLY A 81 -11.38 -14.10 -16.77
CA GLY A 81 -10.87 -14.67 -15.52
C GLY A 81 -11.57 -15.98 -15.14
N ASN A 82 -12.81 -16.18 -15.61
CA ASN A 82 -13.46 -17.47 -15.66
C ASN A 82 -13.53 -17.95 -17.12
N ASN A 83 -12.96 -19.12 -17.41
CA ASN A 83 -13.01 -19.74 -18.76
C ASN A 83 -14.30 -20.57 -18.98
N GLY A 84 -15.15 -20.67 -17.96
CA GLY A 84 -16.46 -21.29 -18.08
C GLY A 84 -17.48 -20.36 -18.74
N LEU A 85 -18.50 -20.93 -19.39
CA LEU A 85 -19.63 -20.16 -19.92
C LEU A 85 -20.53 -19.57 -18.82
N THR A 86 -20.40 -20.08 -17.60
CA THR A 86 -21.10 -19.62 -16.39
C THR A 86 -20.13 -19.62 -15.20
N GLY A 87 -20.49 -18.91 -14.14
CA GLY A 87 -19.78 -18.93 -12.88
C GLY A 87 -19.03 -17.64 -12.57
N ALA A 88 -18.46 -17.61 -11.37
CA ALA A 88 -17.90 -16.41 -10.78
C ALA A 88 -16.45 -16.17 -11.24
N VAL A 89 -16.08 -14.89 -11.33
CA VAL A 89 -14.69 -14.45 -11.46
C VAL A 89 -14.17 -14.03 -10.09
N SER A 90 -12.93 -14.41 -9.81
CA SER A 90 -12.20 -13.97 -8.63
C SER A 90 -10.69 -13.99 -8.91
N THR A 91 -10.19 -12.93 -9.53
CA THR A 91 -8.76 -12.75 -9.84
C THR A 91 -8.15 -11.71 -8.90
N TRP A 92 -6.95 -12.00 -8.41
CA TRP A 92 -6.26 -11.22 -7.38
C TRP A 92 -4.89 -10.79 -7.88
N LEU A 93 -4.59 -9.52 -7.67
CA LEU A 93 -3.26 -8.93 -7.81
C LEU A 93 -2.83 -8.45 -6.42
N ILE A 94 -1.83 -9.11 -5.86
CA ILE A 94 -1.37 -8.89 -4.48
C ILE A 94 0.01 -8.26 -4.53
N THR A 95 0.19 -7.16 -3.80
CA THR A 95 1.48 -6.46 -3.69
C THR A 95 2.55 -7.35 -3.04
N PRO A 96 3.84 -7.01 -3.17
CA PRO A 96 4.85 -7.44 -2.21
C PRO A 96 4.47 -7.03 -0.77
N GLN A 97 5.18 -7.58 0.22
CA GLN A 97 4.99 -7.17 1.61
C GLN A 97 5.43 -5.72 1.80
N LEU A 98 4.56 -4.90 2.37
CA LEU A 98 4.80 -3.50 2.73
C LEU A 98 4.83 -3.36 4.25
N VAL A 99 5.39 -2.27 4.75
CA VAL A 99 5.26 -1.86 6.16
C VAL A 99 4.34 -0.66 6.21
N LEU A 100 3.14 -0.85 6.76
CA LEU A 100 2.06 0.14 6.76
C LEU A 100 1.67 0.50 8.18
N ASP A 101 1.02 1.65 8.38
CA ASP A 101 0.57 2.13 9.68
C ASP A 101 -0.86 2.68 9.61
N SER A 102 -1.33 3.31 10.71
CA SER A 102 -2.69 3.83 10.84
C SER A 102 -3.03 5.02 9.94
N THR A 103 -2.02 5.62 9.32
CA THR A 103 -2.14 6.74 8.38
C THR A 103 -1.95 6.31 6.93
N SER A 104 -1.61 5.04 6.69
CA SER A 104 -1.47 4.49 5.34
C SER A 104 -2.77 4.56 4.55
N VAL A 105 -2.64 4.95 3.29
CA VAL A 105 -3.72 5.06 2.32
C VAL A 105 -3.34 4.32 1.05
N VAL A 106 -4.29 3.57 0.50
CA VAL A 106 -4.21 2.94 -0.82
C VAL A 106 -4.99 3.81 -1.79
N SER A 107 -4.34 4.31 -2.84
CA SER A 107 -4.97 5.15 -3.86
C SER A 107 -4.58 4.73 -5.27
N PHE A 108 -5.49 4.88 -6.22
CA PHE A 108 -5.30 4.51 -7.63
C PHE A 108 -6.40 5.14 -8.48
N VAL A 109 -6.31 5.00 -9.80
CA VAL A 109 -7.43 5.26 -10.71
C VAL A 109 -7.93 3.96 -11.31
N VAL A 110 -9.25 3.86 -11.52
CA VAL A 110 -9.90 2.70 -12.14
C VAL A 110 -10.78 3.13 -13.29
N GLN A 111 -10.83 2.34 -14.35
CA GLN A 111 -11.76 2.53 -15.46
C GLN A 111 -12.36 1.18 -15.87
N VAL A 112 -13.65 1.16 -16.20
CA VAL A 112 -14.33 -0.01 -16.75
C VAL A 112 -14.51 0.14 -18.26
N GLY A 113 -14.58 -0.97 -18.99
CA GLY A 113 -14.89 -1.00 -20.42
C GLY A 113 -16.27 -0.40 -20.69
N GLY A 114 -17.23 -0.69 -19.80
CA GLY A 114 -18.53 -0.05 -19.72
C GLY A 114 -19.43 -0.36 -20.92
N GLU A 115 -20.18 -1.45 -20.82
CA GLU A 115 -21.12 -1.90 -21.85
C GLU A 115 -22.42 -2.47 -21.24
N GLY A 116 -22.76 -2.04 -20.01
CA GLY A 116 -23.93 -2.50 -19.27
C GLY A 116 -23.67 -3.67 -18.31
N PHE A 117 -22.52 -4.34 -18.43
CA PHE A 117 -22.08 -5.39 -17.52
C PHE A 117 -21.45 -4.80 -16.26
N LEU A 118 -21.88 -5.25 -15.08
CA LEU A 118 -21.34 -4.75 -13.82
C LEU A 118 -19.95 -5.34 -13.57
N ASP A 119 -18.92 -4.49 -13.54
CA ASP A 119 -17.58 -4.82 -13.10
C ASP A 119 -17.40 -4.41 -11.64
N THR A 120 -16.81 -5.26 -10.80
CA THR A 120 -16.53 -4.95 -9.39
C THR A 120 -15.06 -5.19 -9.03
N LEU A 121 -14.43 -4.17 -8.46
CA LEU A 121 -13.10 -4.23 -7.87
C LEU A 121 -13.22 -4.14 -6.35
N GLN A 122 -12.61 -5.08 -5.63
CA GLN A 122 -12.41 -5.01 -4.19
C GLN A 122 -10.96 -4.65 -3.88
N VAL A 123 -10.78 -3.83 -2.85
CA VAL A 123 -9.48 -3.53 -2.25
C VAL A 123 -9.43 -4.20 -0.90
N LEU A 124 -8.43 -5.05 -0.68
CA LEU A 124 -8.31 -5.84 0.53
C LEU A 124 -6.92 -5.69 1.15
N LEU A 125 -6.85 -5.96 2.45
CA LEU A 125 -5.63 -5.91 3.24
C LEU A 125 -5.44 -7.22 3.99
N SER A 126 -4.21 -7.71 4.06
CA SER A 126 -3.80 -8.77 4.96
C SER A 126 -2.61 -8.33 5.81
N THR A 127 -2.58 -8.72 7.09
CA THR A 127 -1.45 -8.52 8.02
C THR A 127 -0.72 -9.82 8.36
N THR A 128 -1.06 -10.92 7.68
CA THR A 128 -0.51 -12.26 7.94
C THR A 128 0.17 -12.84 6.71
N GLY A 129 -0.61 -13.13 5.67
CA GLY A 129 -0.16 -13.92 4.52
C GLY A 129 -0.86 -13.51 3.22
N THR A 130 -0.68 -14.34 2.20
CA THR A 130 -1.21 -14.08 0.85
C THR A 130 -2.30 -15.07 0.44
N ALA A 131 -2.78 -15.91 1.35
CA ALA A 131 -3.94 -16.75 1.05
C ALA A 131 -5.21 -15.90 1.04
N PRO A 132 -6.20 -16.17 0.17
CA PRO A 132 -7.45 -15.38 0.11
C PRO A 132 -8.16 -15.20 1.47
N ALA A 133 -8.08 -16.20 2.35
CA ALA A 133 -8.67 -16.16 3.68
C ALA A 133 -7.98 -15.19 4.65
N ASP A 134 -6.75 -14.76 4.34
CA ASP A 134 -5.98 -13.80 5.14
C ASP A 134 -6.40 -12.34 4.88
N PHE A 135 -7.21 -12.09 3.84
CA PHE A 135 -7.56 -10.75 3.39
C PHE A 135 -8.93 -10.31 3.93
N SER A 136 -9.00 -9.05 4.38
CA SER A 136 -10.24 -8.36 4.73
C SER A 136 -10.46 -7.16 3.80
N PRO A 137 -11.69 -6.92 3.29
CA PRO A 137 -11.95 -5.80 2.42
C PRO A 137 -11.88 -4.46 3.17
N ILE A 138 -11.20 -3.48 2.58
CA ILE A 138 -11.11 -2.10 3.05
C ILE A 138 -11.86 -1.12 2.14
N GLY A 139 -12.29 -1.57 0.96
CA GLY A 139 -13.02 -0.76 0.00
C GLY A 139 -13.47 -1.56 -1.23
N SER A 140 -14.36 -0.98 -2.02
CA SER A 140 -14.76 -1.53 -3.32
C SER A 140 -15.23 -0.44 -4.28
N PHE A 141 -15.25 -0.78 -5.56
CA PHE A 141 -15.79 0.02 -6.64
C PHE A 141 -16.57 -0.88 -7.59
N SER A 142 -17.73 -0.43 -8.03
CA SER A 142 -18.54 -1.15 -9.01
C SER A 142 -19.14 -0.17 -10.02
N ALA A 143 -19.06 -0.50 -11.30
CA ALA A 143 -19.67 0.29 -12.36
C ALA A 143 -20.02 -0.61 -13.55
N SER A 144 -21.11 -0.26 -14.23
CA SER A 144 -21.54 -0.91 -15.49
C SER A 144 -21.44 0.01 -16.71
N THR A 145 -21.08 1.28 -16.48
CA THR A 145 -20.93 2.31 -17.52
C THR A 145 -19.55 2.94 -17.40
N ASN A 146 -18.94 3.25 -18.54
CA ASN A 146 -17.64 3.88 -18.58
C ASN A 146 -17.79 5.40 -18.38
N ALA A 147 -17.19 5.92 -17.32
CA ALA A 147 -17.13 7.35 -16.99
C ALA A 147 -15.70 7.93 -17.12
N GLY A 148 -14.79 7.19 -17.75
CA GLY A 148 -13.36 7.46 -17.74
C GLY A 148 -12.68 6.97 -16.46
N TRP A 149 -11.42 7.40 -16.27
CA TRP A 149 -10.61 7.09 -15.09
C TRP A 149 -11.17 7.77 -13.84
N VAL A 150 -11.61 6.95 -12.88
CA VAL A 150 -12.16 7.39 -11.59
C VAL A 150 -11.10 7.23 -10.50
N PRO A 151 -10.72 8.30 -9.78
CA PRO A 151 -9.78 8.21 -8.67
C PRO A 151 -10.44 7.59 -7.43
N LEU A 152 -9.75 6.66 -6.78
CA LEU A 152 -10.17 6.01 -5.55
C LEU A 152 -9.10 6.11 -4.47
N SER A 153 -9.53 6.13 -3.21
CA SER A 153 -8.66 6.24 -2.05
C SER A 153 -9.30 5.57 -0.84
N PHE A 154 -8.56 4.65 -0.20
CA PHE A 154 -9.01 3.84 0.92
C PHE A 154 -7.97 3.85 2.05
N PRO A 155 -8.33 4.27 3.28
CA PRO A 155 -7.45 4.12 4.43
C PRO A 155 -7.31 2.64 4.80
N THR A 156 -6.13 2.23 5.29
CA THR A 156 -5.86 0.83 5.68
C THR A 156 -6.54 0.41 6.98
N LEU A 157 -6.98 1.38 7.80
CA LEU A 157 -7.61 1.17 9.12
C LEU A 157 -6.74 0.39 10.13
N LEU A 158 -5.43 0.34 9.92
CA LEU A 158 -4.49 -0.23 10.87
C LEU A 158 -4.43 0.62 12.15
N THR A 159 -4.03 0.01 13.26
CA THR A 159 -3.86 0.69 14.56
C THR A 159 -2.40 0.83 14.98
N SER A 160 -1.49 0.13 14.31
CA SER A 160 -0.06 0.14 14.54
C SER A 160 0.71 -0.17 13.26
N THR A 161 1.99 0.20 13.25
CA THR A 161 2.95 -0.18 12.21
C THR A 161 3.02 -1.70 12.08
N THR A 162 2.63 -2.24 10.92
CA THR A 162 2.39 -3.67 10.69
C THR A 162 2.85 -4.07 9.29
N PRO A 163 3.60 -5.17 9.13
CA PRO A 163 3.83 -5.77 7.82
C PRO A 163 2.49 -6.21 7.20
N ALA A 164 2.22 -5.78 5.98
CA ALA A 164 0.93 -6.02 5.34
C ALA A 164 1.05 -6.22 3.82
N TYR A 165 0.03 -6.85 3.25
CA TYR A 165 -0.18 -7.01 1.81
C TYR A 165 -1.46 -6.29 1.41
N VAL A 166 -1.43 -5.57 0.29
CA VAL A 166 -2.63 -5.01 -0.33
C VAL A 166 -3.00 -5.89 -1.52
N ALA A 167 -4.28 -6.15 -1.69
CA ALA A 167 -4.79 -6.88 -2.84
C ALA A 167 -5.86 -6.10 -3.60
N LEU A 168 -5.74 -6.12 -4.92
CA LEU A 168 -6.78 -5.71 -5.85
C LEU A 168 -7.45 -6.98 -6.37
N ARG A 169 -8.75 -7.13 -6.12
CA ARG A 169 -9.51 -8.31 -6.54
C ARG A 169 -10.62 -7.91 -7.49
N TYR A 170 -10.54 -8.38 -8.73
CA TYR A 170 -11.68 -8.32 -9.63
C TYR A 170 -12.62 -9.47 -9.33
N VAL A 171 -13.89 -9.14 -9.06
CA VAL A 171 -14.92 -10.09 -8.68
C VAL A 171 -16.17 -9.88 -9.52
N VAL A 172 -16.70 -10.99 -10.02
CA VAL A 172 -17.96 -11.07 -10.75
C VAL A 172 -18.71 -12.26 -10.19
N ASP A 173 -20.01 -12.08 -9.92
CA ASP A 173 -20.89 -13.13 -9.41
C ASP A 173 -21.18 -14.20 -10.46
N ASP A 174 -21.53 -13.79 -11.69
CA ASP A 174 -21.70 -14.68 -12.83
C ASP A 174 -21.39 -13.97 -14.16
N VAL A 175 -20.48 -14.56 -14.95
CA VAL A 175 -20.09 -14.06 -16.28
C VAL A 175 -21.21 -14.07 -17.32
N THR A 176 -22.35 -14.72 -17.04
CA THR A 176 -23.51 -14.70 -17.94
C THR A 176 -24.24 -13.35 -17.97
N VAL A 177 -24.13 -12.56 -16.90
CA VAL A 177 -24.87 -11.30 -16.72
C VAL A 177 -23.99 -10.12 -16.37
N ASN A 178 -22.81 -10.36 -15.80
CA ASN A 178 -21.91 -9.34 -15.29
C ASN A 178 -20.47 -9.60 -15.76
N GLY A 179 -19.61 -8.63 -15.48
CA GLY A 179 -18.22 -8.66 -15.90
C GLY A 179 -18.03 -8.28 -17.37
N ASN A 180 -17.13 -7.34 -17.60
CA ASN A 180 -16.59 -7.03 -18.91
C ASN A 180 -15.08 -6.89 -18.76
N TYR A 181 -14.62 -5.68 -18.47
CA TYR A 181 -13.20 -5.35 -18.49
C TYR A 181 -12.98 -4.18 -17.54
N LEU A 182 -11.95 -4.25 -16.72
CA LEU A 182 -11.49 -3.10 -15.95
C LEU A 182 -9.98 -2.96 -16.02
N GLY A 183 -9.54 -1.72 -15.89
CA GLY A 183 -8.14 -1.34 -15.74
C GLY A 183 -7.92 -0.58 -14.43
N VAL A 184 -6.76 -0.79 -13.82
CA VAL A 184 -6.25 -0.01 -12.69
C VAL A 184 -4.90 0.59 -13.09
N ASP A 185 -4.72 1.86 -12.77
CA ASP A 185 -3.48 2.60 -13.04
C ASP A 185 -3.10 3.47 -11.83
N ASN A 186 -1.84 3.88 -11.77
CA ASN A 186 -1.29 4.79 -10.76
C ASN A 186 -1.54 4.35 -9.31
N LEU A 187 -1.25 3.09 -9.00
CA LEU A 187 -1.37 2.60 -7.63
C LEU A 187 -0.30 3.22 -6.75
N VAL A 188 -0.72 3.89 -5.68
CA VAL A 188 0.13 4.45 -4.65
C VAL A 188 -0.35 3.96 -3.28
N VAL A 189 0.57 3.39 -2.51
CA VAL A 189 0.37 3.07 -1.09
C VAL A 189 1.30 3.93 -0.26
N THR A 190 0.76 4.71 0.67
CA THR A 190 1.55 5.55 1.59
C THR A 190 1.82 4.85 2.92
N ALA A 191 2.90 5.24 3.58
CA ALA A 191 3.22 4.89 4.96
C ALA A 191 4.01 6.03 5.60
N VAL A 192 3.91 6.23 6.90
CA VAL A 192 4.68 7.23 7.64
C VAL A 192 5.87 6.53 8.31
N PRO A 193 7.12 6.94 8.04
CA PRO A 193 8.26 6.45 8.80
C PRO A 193 8.10 6.83 10.27
N GLU A 194 8.29 5.87 11.18
CA GLU A 194 8.33 6.12 12.63
C GLU A 194 9.20 7.37 12.90
N PRO A 195 8.67 8.42 13.56
CA PRO A 195 9.40 9.66 13.68
C PRO A 195 10.71 9.41 14.42
N VAL A 196 11.79 10.04 13.91
CA VAL A 196 13.14 10.05 14.51
C VAL A 196 13.10 10.45 16.00
N SER A 197 12.00 11.04 16.47
CA SER A 197 11.61 11.19 17.86
C SER A 197 11.86 9.96 18.72
N ALA A 198 11.57 8.72 18.28
CA ALA A 198 11.85 7.51 19.07
C ALA A 198 13.35 7.29 19.26
N LEU A 199 14.14 7.52 18.20
CA LEU A 199 15.60 7.45 18.23
C LEU A 199 16.19 8.56 19.12
N LEU A 200 15.66 9.78 19.03
CA LEU A 200 16.04 10.91 19.87
C LEU A 200 15.64 10.71 21.33
N PHE A 201 14.50 10.07 21.61
CA PHE A 201 14.08 9.71 22.97
C PHE A 201 15.03 8.66 23.57
N GLY A 202 15.40 7.64 22.79
CA GLY A 202 16.40 6.64 23.18
C GLY A 202 17.77 7.24 23.45
N LEU A 203 18.24 8.14 22.57
CA LEU A 203 19.50 8.88 22.77
C LEU A 203 19.42 9.82 23.98
N GLY A 204 18.29 10.47 24.21
CA GLY A 204 18.05 11.34 25.37
C GLY A 204 18.09 10.58 26.69
N LEU A 205 17.44 9.42 26.77
CA LEU A 205 17.47 8.54 27.95
C LEU A 205 18.87 7.97 28.21
N ALA A 206 19.58 7.53 27.16
CA ALA A 206 20.96 7.07 27.28
C ALA A 206 21.91 8.19 27.76
N GLY A 207 21.73 9.41 27.24
CA GLY A 207 22.47 10.60 27.69
C GLY A 207 22.23 10.92 29.16
N LEU A 208 20.98 10.89 29.63
CA LEU A 208 20.63 11.11 31.04
C LEU A 208 21.20 10.04 31.97
N ALA A 209 21.15 8.76 31.56
CA ALA A 209 21.74 7.66 32.32
C ALA A 209 23.28 7.79 32.43
N GLY A 210 23.94 8.19 31.35
CA GLY A 210 25.39 8.46 31.35
C GLY A 210 25.80 9.60 32.29
N VAL A 211 25.00 10.66 32.38
CA VAL A 211 25.23 11.78 33.30
C VAL A 211 25.02 11.35 34.76
N GLN A 212 23.99 10.54 35.05
CA GLN A 212 23.73 10.03 36.40
C GLN A 212 24.81 9.04 36.88
N ALA A 213 25.32 8.18 35.99
CA ALA A 213 26.41 7.25 36.30
C ALA A 213 27.71 7.98 36.67
N ARG A 214 28.05 9.06 35.96
CA ARG A 214 29.21 9.90 36.27
C ARG A 214 29.08 10.64 37.60
N ARG A 215 27.88 11.01 38.00
CA ARG A 215 27.63 11.66 39.32
C ARG A 215 27.80 10.69 40.50
N ARG A 216 27.54 9.39 40.31
CA ARG A 216 27.71 8.38 41.38
C ARG A 216 29.16 7.94 41.59
N LEU A 217 30.01 8.07 40.58
CA LEU A 217 31.45 7.75 40.66
C LEU A 217 32.30 8.89 41.25
N ALA A 218 31.70 10.06 41.49
CA ALA A 218 32.38 11.25 42.02
C ALA A 218 32.10 11.52 43.51
N VAL A 219 31.52 10.53 44.22
CA VAL A 219 31.35 10.49 45.68
C VAL A 219 32.28 9.42 46.23
#